data_AF-A0A319DC58-F1
#
_entry.id   AF-A0A319DC58-F1
#
_cell.length_a   1.000
_cell.length_b   1.000
_cell.length_c   1.000
_cell.angle_alpha   90.00
_cell.angle_beta   90.00
_cell.angle_gamma   90.00
#
_symmetry.space_group_name_H-M   'P 1'
#
loop_
_entity.id
_entity.type
_entity.pdbx_description
1 polymer ?
#
loop_
_entity_poly.entity_id
_entity_poly.type
_entity_poly.pdbx_seq_one_letter_code
_entity_poly.pdbx_strand_id
1 'polypeptide(L)'
;MTAAAEYGHLSVLKSLLEARVEVSSWDTMSILYGIYGFKEGPEKLEGIFDRLRAIVSFTEYPFYGSCAIDDHFIKMAAKNERYDTSLVKLILNRYSTNLEYILTDFLKEIVKNTSCGQEILEMLLEQHDMKIELSRESNSILAIYAGRSPGTINLLLVNLTDTIKQEPHFMQKFAEFAILEVMESLIRTSGDSFCVTDAILSAATKNYWDHETLRLLLKPRGNQKQISNDILCSAAGARWAGSEYVGFEDDWELRNSHERTKIVLDWCGPDHPIDEGVMLMAVSHPHNGSDILKEFVNRQQAGFVVSDKVLIRAIKNSALETIQLLMANGGSDIKITDAILSQAGENNFNERLGSILVYLMGISGPEYTTLKTKAPVVEIISQMRKSGDYKALPLLLAPDLISADEQLVETFTRHALVLQILFRHNPTLPVTETVLHDAGTYDDLMRLVLDITNDNVTITEETVKVAIRWGGAHYETIGFCILMEQNRTLDLQTVWDGIWKIPCENWEIASETLLEYTKVEISENLLERVPLKAKRSWRSQEEYYRENLLLLAMKHDIPIPFQGKAMDIILESERPYTILMFLERNPHVVMTEDMVVAAKRHLDYYDLMWLLYSKLGGV
;
A
#
# COMPACT_ATOMS: atom_id res chain seq x y z
N MET A 1 -23.75 24.89 4.03
CA MET A 1 -23.95 25.22 5.47
C MET A 1 -22.77 24.70 6.29
N THR A 2 -22.40 23.42 6.19
CA THR A 2 -21.24 22.82 6.86
C THR A 2 -19.92 23.59 6.65
N ALA A 3 -19.56 23.92 5.41
CA ALA A 3 -18.37 24.73 5.15
C ALA A 3 -18.43 26.12 5.83
N ALA A 4 -19.58 26.78 5.86
CA ALA A 4 -19.72 28.06 6.56
C ALA A 4 -19.51 27.91 8.08
N ALA A 5 -19.95 26.79 8.66
CA ALA A 5 -19.69 26.44 10.05
C ALA A 5 -18.20 26.18 10.31
N GLU A 6 -17.55 25.35 9.48
CA GLU A 6 -16.14 24.96 9.60
C GLU A 6 -15.15 26.12 9.47
N TYR A 7 -15.46 27.10 8.62
CA TYR A 7 -14.62 28.28 8.40
C TYR A 7 -15.03 29.49 9.27
N GLY A 8 -15.98 29.29 10.18
CA GLY A 8 -16.41 30.29 11.17
C GLY A 8 -17.18 31.48 10.63
N HIS A 9 -17.84 31.33 9.48
CA HIS A 9 -18.71 32.34 8.89
C HIS A 9 -20.12 32.28 9.51
N LEU A 10 -20.22 32.55 10.81
CA LEU A 10 -21.44 32.38 11.60
C LEU A 10 -22.62 33.22 11.07
N SER A 11 -22.38 34.44 10.58
CA SER A 11 -23.46 35.27 10.01
C SER A 11 -24.01 34.67 8.72
N VAL A 12 -23.14 34.14 7.86
CA VAL A 12 -23.54 33.46 6.62
C VAL A 12 -24.32 32.20 6.95
N LEU A 13 -23.83 31.41 7.92
CA LEU A 13 -24.51 30.21 8.39
C LEU A 13 -25.90 30.54 8.92
N LYS A 14 -26.04 31.58 9.75
CA LYS A 14 -27.33 32.02 10.28
C LYS A 14 -28.32 32.38 9.16
N SER A 15 -27.90 33.19 8.19
CA SER A 15 -28.77 33.56 7.05
C SER A 15 -29.17 32.35 6.20
N LEU A 16 -28.27 31.38 5.99
CA LEU A 16 -28.58 30.15 5.28
C LEU A 16 -29.60 29.29 6.02
N LEU A 17 -29.54 29.23 7.36
CA LEU A 17 -30.48 28.50 8.20
C LEU A 17 -31.84 29.20 8.30
N GLU A 18 -31.86 30.53 8.28
CA GLU A 18 -33.11 31.33 8.22
C GLU A 18 -33.85 31.12 6.89
N ALA A 19 -33.11 30.95 5.78
CA ALA A 19 -33.68 30.68 4.46
C ALA A 19 -34.23 29.26 4.28
N ARG A 20 -33.95 28.33 5.22
CA ARG A 20 -34.43 26.95 5.17
C ARG A 20 -35.63 26.75 6.09
N VAL A 21 -36.60 25.96 5.62
CA VAL A 21 -37.75 25.49 6.42
C VAL A 21 -37.36 24.26 7.24
N GLU A 22 -36.49 23.42 6.71
CA GLU A 22 -36.05 22.17 7.32
C GLU A 22 -34.60 21.83 6.93
N VAL A 23 -33.87 21.20 7.83
CA VAL A 23 -32.48 20.71 7.65
C VAL A 23 -32.42 19.26 8.14
N SER A 24 -31.68 18.41 7.42
CA SER A 24 -31.54 17.01 7.81
C SER A 24 -30.85 16.87 9.17
N SER A 25 -31.12 15.75 9.86
CA SER A 25 -30.40 15.43 11.10
C SER A 25 -28.89 15.40 10.84
N TRP A 26 -28.43 14.68 9.81
CA TRP A 26 -27.01 14.57 9.43
C TRP A 26 -26.31 15.92 9.19
N ASP A 27 -26.95 16.83 8.46
CA ASP A 27 -26.42 18.17 8.23
C ASP A 27 -26.31 18.96 9.53
N THR A 28 -27.30 18.81 10.42
CA THR A 28 -27.29 19.42 11.76
C THR A 28 -26.12 18.89 12.59
N MET A 29 -25.89 17.58 12.59
CA MET A 29 -24.75 16.96 13.29
C MET A 29 -23.42 17.47 12.74
N SER A 30 -23.29 17.53 11.40
CA SER A 30 -22.09 17.99 10.72
C SER A 30 -21.79 19.47 11.02
N ILE A 31 -22.84 20.31 11.07
CA ILE A 31 -22.71 21.73 11.42
C ILE A 31 -22.21 21.86 12.86
N LEU A 32 -22.81 21.17 13.83
CA LEU A 32 -22.40 21.24 15.24
C LEU A 32 -21.00 20.68 15.48
N TYR A 33 -20.64 19.58 14.82
CA TYR A 33 -19.32 18.99 14.88
C TYR A 33 -18.22 19.93 14.35
N GLY A 34 -18.50 20.65 13.26
CA GLY A 34 -17.52 21.49 12.58
C GLY A 34 -17.52 22.96 12.99
N ILE A 35 -18.50 23.44 13.77
CA ILE A 35 -18.68 24.88 14.00
C ILE A 35 -17.44 25.52 14.65
N TYR A 36 -16.96 26.61 14.05
CA TYR A 36 -15.79 27.35 14.50
C TYR A 36 -16.13 28.82 14.82
N GLY A 37 -16.40 29.15 16.07
CA GLY A 37 -16.93 30.48 16.41
C GLY A 37 -15.92 31.60 16.67
N PHE A 38 -14.60 31.37 16.59
CA PHE A 38 -13.59 32.39 16.96
C PHE A 38 -13.62 33.64 16.05
N LYS A 39 -14.06 33.47 14.80
CA LYS A 39 -14.05 34.55 13.79
C LYS A 39 -15.12 35.62 14.01
N GLU A 40 -16.27 35.26 14.58
CA GLU A 40 -17.43 36.16 14.67
C GLU A 40 -18.04 36.27 16.09
N GLY A 41 -17.43 35.60 17.09
CA GLY A 41 -17.80 35.70 18.50
C GLY A 41 -18.89 34.72 18.96
N PRO A 42 -18.89 34.33 20.25
CA PRO A 42 -19.80 33.32 20.79
C PRO A 42 -21.28 33.74 20.82
N GLU A 43 -21.58 35.05 20.89
CA GLU A 43 -22.96 35.57 20.96
C GLU A 43 -23.82 35.15 19.76
N LYS A 44 -23.22 34.98 18.58
CA LYS A 44 -23.96 34.57 17.38
C LYS A 44 -24.33 33.09 17.36
N LEU A 45 -23.66 32.27 18.19
CA LEU A 45 -23.93 30.83 18.26
C LEU A 45 -25.30 30.54 18.84
N GLU A 46 -25.77 31.37 19.78
CA GLU A 46 -27.07 31.20 20.42
C GLU A 46 -28.20 31.21 19.38
N GLY A 47 -28.19 32.20 18.49
CA GLY A 47 -29.19 32.29 17.41
C GLY A 47 -29.07 31.17 16.38
N ILE A 48 -27.87 30.66 16.11
CA ILE A 48 -27.65 29.53 15.19
C ILE A 48 -28.17 28.24 15.82
N PHE A 49 -27.87 28.02 17.10
CA PHE A 49 -28.31 26.86 17.87
C PHE A 49 -29.84 26.82 17.98
N ASP A 50 -30.46 27.92 18.38
CA ASP A 50 -31.92 28.06 18.48
C ASP A 50 -32.60 27.79 17.14
N ARG A 51 -31.99 28.28 16.04
CA ARG A 51 -32.52 28.03 14.69
C ARG A 51 -32.37 26.58 14.27
N LEU A 52 -31.20 25.95 14.46
CA LEU A 52 -30.97 24.54 14.11
C LEU A 52 -31.96 23.62 14.85
N ARG A 53 -32.17 23.88 16.14
CA ARG A 53 -33.15 23.15 16.94
C ARG A 53 -34.57 23.27 16.39
N ALA A 54 -34.94 24.45 15.88
CA ALA A 54 -36.29 24.70 15.37
C ALA A 54 -36.58 24.04 14.01
N ILE A 55 -35.55 23.77 13.19
CA ILE A 55 -35.71 23.35 11.79
C ILE A 55 -35.18 21.94 11.49
N VAL A 56 -34.73 21.18 12.48
CA VAL A 56 -34.18 19.83 12.25
C VAL A 56 -35.28 18.80 11.94
N SER A 57 -35.07 18.00 10.89
CA SER A 57 -35.93 16.87 10.48
C SER A 57 -35.53 15.56 11.15
N PHE A 58 -36.51 14.75 11.55
CA PHE A 58 -36.31 13.40 12.12
C PHE A 58 -36.76 12.25 11.22
N THR A 59 -36.97 12.50 9.94
CA THR A 59 -37.53 11.52 8.99
C THR A 59 -36.71 10.23 8.82
N GLU A 60 -35.49 10.14 9.38
CA GLU A 60 -34.56 9.02 9.15
C GLU A 60 -34.26 8.11 10.38
N TYR A 61 -34.75 8.37 11.60
CA TYR A 61 -34.40 7.55 12.79
C TYR A 61 -35.60 7.27 13.74
N PRO A 62 -36.30 6.11 13.62
CA PRO A 62 -37.44 5.77 14.48
C PRO A 62 -37.08 5.02 15.79
N PHE A 63 -35.81 4.80 16.12
CA PHE A 63 -35.40 3.85 17.18
C PHE A 63 -35.07 4.43 18.57
N TYR A 64 -35.09 5.75 18.78
CA TYR A 64 -34.74 6.33 20.07
C TYR A 64 -35.79 7.36 20.52
N GLY A 65 -36.36 7.13 21.71
CA GLY A 65 -37.46 7.91 22.29
C GLY A 65 -37.09 9.36 22.64
N SER A 66 -38.04 10.07 23.25
CA SER A 66 -38.15 11.54 23.35
C SER A 66 -37.04 12.34 24.09
N CYS A 67 -35.80 11.83 24.22
CA CYS A 67 -34.60 12.57 24.67
C CYS A 67 -33.67 13.01 23.51
N ALA A 68 -34.06 12.80 22.25
CA ALA A 68 -33.13 12.63 21.12
C ALA A 68 -32.33 13.85 20.59
N ILE A 69 -32.76 15.11 20.82
CA ILE A 69 -32.13 16.28 20.18
C ILE A 69 -30.98 16.83 21.02
N ASP A 70 -31.26 17.15 22.29
CA ASP A 70 -30.33 17.83 23.18
C ASP A 70 -29.13 16.94 23.54
N ASP A 71 -29.38 15.63 23.73
CA ASP A 71 -28.34 14.62 23.91
C ASP A 71 -27.37 14.57 22.73
N HIS A 72 -27.89 14.69 21.51
CA HIS A 72 -27.05 14.65 20.32
C HIS A 72 -26.28 15.96 20.14
N PHE A 73 -26.92 17.09 20.44
CA PHE A 73 -26.29 18.41 20.32
C PHE A 73 -25.15 18.55 21.33
N ILE A 74 -25.35 18.11 22.58
CA ILE A 74 -24.28 18.14 23.59
C ILE A 74 -23.15 17.15 23.24
N LYS A 75 -23.46 15.96 22.71
CA LYS A 75 -22.45 15.00 22.22
C LYS A 75 -21.62 15.58 21.08
N MET A 76 -22.24 16.22 20.08
CA MET A 76 -21.50 16.86 18.98
C MET A 76 -20.69 18.05 19.47
N ALA A 77 -21.22 18.82 20.42
CA ALA A 77 -20.47 19.90 21.04
C ALA A 77 -19.23 19.39 21.79
N ALA A 78 -19.33 18.29 22.53
CA ALA A 78 -18.16 17.67 23.17
C ALA A 78 -17.18 17.03 22.19
N LYS A 79 -17.62 16.64 20.98
CA LYS A 79 -16.71 16.18 19.90
C LYS A 79 -16.02 17.32 19.16
N ASN A 80 -16.51 18.55 19.30
CA ASN A 80 -15.98 19.68 18.56
C ASN A 80 -14.63 20.09 19.15
N GLU A 81 -13.55 19.66 18.50
CA GLU A 81 -12.17 20.00 18.87
C GLU A 81 -11.74 21.40 18.38
N ARG A 82 -12.57 22.06 17.57
CA ARG A 82 -12.24 23.34 16.93
C ARG A 82 -12.67 24.54 17.77
N TYR A 83 -13.51 24.35 18.77
CA TYR A 83 -14.10 25.43 19.53
C TYR A 83 -13.70 25.39 21.00
N ASP A 84 -13.47 26.56 21.60
CA ASP A 84 -13.34 26.65 23.04
C ASP A 84 -14.66 26.21 23.69
N THR A 85 -14.62 25.79 24.95
CA THR A 85 -15.72 25.09 25.64
C THR A 85 -17.07 25.83 25.68
N SER A 86 -17.16 27.03 25.11
CA SER A 86 -18.33 27.89 24.96
C SER A 86 -19.57 27.21 24.38
N LEU A 87 -19.45 26.33 23.38
CA LEU A 87 -20.65 25.63 22.85
C LEU A 87 -21.24 24.68 23.91
N VAL A 88 -20.38 23.96 24.63
CA VAL A 88 -20.79 23.11 25.74
C VAL A 88 -21.33 23.96 26.90
N LYS A 89 -20.68 25.08 27.24
CA LYS A 89 -21.17 26.06 28.25
C LYS A 89 -22.58 26.55 27.92
N LEU A 90 -22.82 26.93 26.67
CA LEU A 90 -24.11 27.44 26.21
C LEU A 90 -25.22 26.40 26.39
N ILE A 91 -24.95 25.15 26.03
CA ILE A 91 -25.89 24.04 26.19
C ILE A 91 -26.12 23.75 27.68
N LEU A 92 -25.06 23.60 28.47
CA LEU A 92 -25.17 23.29 29.90
C LEU A 92 -25.94 24.37 30.69
N ASN A 93 -25.66 25.66 30.44
CA ASN A 93 -26.33 26.78 31.12
C ASN A 93 -27.84 26.82 30.87
N ARG A 94 -28.31 26.24 29.76
CA ARG A 94 -29.74 26.23 29.40
C ARG A 94 -30.49 24.98 29.88
N TYR A 95 -29.80 23.88 30.16
CA TYR A 95 -30.42 22.56 30.38
C TYR A 95 -29.94 21.86 31.66
N SER A 96 -29.81 22.61 32.75
CA SER A 96 -29.33 22.17 34.08
C SER A 96 -30.13 21.05 34.78
N THR A 97 -31.12 20.41 34.13
CA THR A 97 -32.13 19.59 34.83
C THR A 97 -32.17 18.10 34.48
N ASN A 98 -31.38 17.55 33.55
CA ASN A 98 -31.45 16.11 33.22
C ASN A 98 -30.15 15.44 32.71
N LEU A 99 -28.97 15.94 33.09
CA LEU A 99 -27.69 15.38 32.61
C LEU A 99 -27.37 13.95 33.10
N GLU A 100 -28.04 13.47 34.15
CA GLU A 100 -27.75 12.19 34.82
C GLU A 100 -27.86 10.99 33.87
N TYR A 101 -28.83 10.98 32.93
CA TYR A 101 -29.02 9.89 31.96
C TYR A 101 -28.08 9.95 30.73
N ILE A 102 -27.58 11.14 30.41
CA ILE A 102 -26.77 11.42 29.20
C ILE A 102 -25.27 11.20 29.48
N LEU A 103 -24.91 11.30 30.76
CA LEU A 103 -23.54 11.41 31.25
C LEU A 103 -22.61 10.28 30.82
N THR A 104 -23.10 9.04 30.78
CA THR A 104 -22.24 7.88 30.47
C THR A 104 -21.66 7.96 29.06
N ASP A 105 -22.48 8.27 28.05
CA ASP A 105 -22.03 8.41 26.67
C ASP A 105 -21.35 9.75 26.43
N PHE A 106 -21.79 10.78 27.13
CA PHE A 106 -21.19 12.11 27.04
C PHE A 106 -19.74 12.12 27.54
N LEU A 107 -19.45 11.45 28.66
CA LEU A 107 -18.09 11.30 29.17
C LEU A 107 -17.16 10.57 28.19
N LYS A 108 -17.68 9.61 27.42
CA LYS A 108 -16.87 8.94 26.39
C LYS A 108 -16.38 9.95 25.35
N GLU A 109 -17.23 10.89 24.93
CA GLU A 109 -16.85 11.91 23.95
C GLU A 109 -15.89 12.95 24.53
N ILE A 110 -16.07 13.33 25.81
CA ILE A 110 -15.15 14.22 26.52
C ILE A 110 -13.75 13.59 26.63
N VAL A 111 -13.67 12.30 26.97
CA VAL A 111 -12.40 11.57 27.08
C VAL A 111 -11.68 11.47 25.73
N LYS A 112 -12.45 11.33 24.64
CA LYS A 112 -11.91 11.26 23.27
C LYS A 112 -11.43 12.62 22.77
N ASN A 113 -12.02 13.72 23.24
CA ASN A 113 -11.63 15.08 22.86
C ASN A 113 -10.31 15.47 23.54
N THR A 114 -9.22 15.32 22.79
CA THR A 114 -7.86 15.62 23.29
C THR A 114 -7.53 17.11 23.34
N SER A 115 -8.37 17.97 22.77
CA SER A 115 -8.13 19.41 22.63
C SER A 115 -8.73 20.23 23.77
N CYS A 116 -9.97 19.94 24.17
CA CYS A 116 -10.69 20.70 25.22
C CYS A 116 -11.50 19.83 26.19
N GLY A 117 -11.30 18.51 26.17
CA GLY A 117 -12.02 17.58 27.03
C GLY A 117 -11.77 17.81 28.52
N GLN A 118 -10.57 18.26 28.90
CA GLN A 118 -10.23 18.54 30.30
C GLN A 118 -11.10 19.69 30.83
N GLU A 119 -11.14 20.81 30.12
CA GLU A 119 -11.88 22.01 30.50
C GLU A 119 -13.39 21.76 30.50
N ILE A 120 -13.90 20.94 29.56
CA ILE A 120 -15.30 20.52 29.57
C ILE A 120 -15.62 19.73 30.84
N LEU A 121 -14.74 18.81 31.25
CA LEU A 121 -14.93 18.03 32.45
C LEU A 121 -14.87 18.88 33.72
N GLU A 122 -13.92 19.82 33.82
CA GLU A 122 -13.80 20.76 34.93
C GLU A 122 -15.11 21.54 35.13
N MET A 123 -15.68 22.09 34.06
CA MET A 123 -16.95 22.78 34.11
C MET A 123 -18.10 21.91 34.63
N LEU A 124 -18.14 20.63 34.26
CA LEU A 124 -19.18 19.71 34.72
C LEU A 124 -19.02 19.37 36.21
N LEU A 125 -17.78 19.23 36.67
CA LEU A 125 -17.48 18.97 38.07
C LEU A 125 -17.80 20.19 38.96
N GLU A 126 -17.62 21.42 38.45
CA GLU A 126 -17.95 22.66 39.14
C GLU A 126 -19.47 22.89 39.31
N GLN A 127 -20.30 22.31 38.44
CA GLN A 127 -21.76 22.51 38.45
C GLN A 127 -22.55 21.57 39.39
N HIS A 128 -21.93 20.97 40.43
CA HIS A 128 -22.46 20.06 41.49
C HIS A 128 -23.98 19.78 41.48
N ASP A 129 -24.48 18.57 41.20
CA ASP A 129 -24.60 17.43 42.15
C ASP A 129 -24.66 16.10 41.35
N MET A 130 -23.83 15.99 40.31
CA MET A 130 -23.92 14.88 39.36
C MET A 130 -23.26 13.61 39.89
N LYS A 131 -24.07 12.61 40.23
CA LYS A 131 -23.58 11.26 40.52
C LYS A 131 -23.13 10.61 39.21
N ILE A 132 -21.82 10.59 38.99
CA ILE A 132 -21.24 9.98 37.79
C ILE A 132 -21.11 8.48 38.00
N GLU A 133 -21.81 7.68 37.19
CA GLU A 133 -21.61 6.24 37.09
C GLU A 133 -20.97 5.89 35.74
N LEU A 134 -19.89 5.11 35.77
CA LEU A 134 -19.19 4.68 34.56
C LEU A 134 -19.64 3.28 34.15
N SER A 135 -20.07 3.15 32.90
CA SER A 135 -20.30 1.84 32.28
C SER A 135 -18.98 1.11 32.02
N ARG A 136 -19.04 -0.21 31.78
CA ARG A 136 -17.88 -0.99 31.35
C ARG A 136 -17.24 -0.44 30.06
N GLU A 137 -18.07 0.03 29.13
CA GLU A 137 -17.60 0.61 27.87
C GLU A 137 -16.86 1.93 28.09
N SER A 138 -17.41 2.80 28.95
CA SER A 138 -16.75 4.05 29.34
C SER A 138 -15.40 3.78 30.02
N ASN A 139 -15.32 2.78 30.92
CA ASN A 139 -14.03 2.37 31.52
C ASN A 139 -13.01 1.90 30.47
N SER A 140 -13.44 1.15 29.44
CA SER A 140 -12.52 0.77 28.38
C SER A 140 -12.00 1.97 27.58
N ILE A 141 -12.83 2.99 27.36
CA ILE A 141 -12.43 4.21 26.65
C ILE A 141 -11.44 5.02 27.49
N LEU A 142 -11.68 5.14 28.81
CA LEU A 142 -10.73 5.77 29.73
C LEU A 142 -9.34 5.14 29.63
N ALA A 143 -9.27 3.81 29.65
CA ALA A 143 -8.02 3.09 29.55
C ALA A 143 -7.31 3.35 28.21
N ILE A 144 -8.03 3.28 27.08
CA ILE A 144 -7.44 3.46 25.73
C ILE A 144 -6.92 4.89 25.52
N TYR A 145 -7.58 5.89 26.10
CA TYR A 145 -7.21 7.30 25.97
C TYR A 145 -6.30 7.81 27.08
N ALA A 146 -5.85 6.95 27.99
CA ALA A 146 -5.01 7.31 29.14
C ALA A 146 -3.75 8.12 28.75
N GLY A 147 -3.11 7.80 27.62
CA GLY A 147 -1.97 8.56 27.10
C GLY A 147 -2.33 9.71 26.14
N ARG A 148 -3.55 9.74 25.60
CA ARG A 148 -4.00 10.77 24.63
C ARG A 148 -4.68 11.96 25.28
N SER A 149 -5.34 11.78 26.43
CA SER A 149 -6.03 12.83 27.19
C SER A 149 -5.63 12.81 28.67
N PRO A 150 -4.34 12.96 28.99
CA PRO A 150 -3.82 12.75 30.35
C PRO A 150 -4.48 13.67 31.40
N GLY A 151 -4.75 14.92 31.05
CA GLY A 151 -5.44 15.89 31.92
C GLY A 151 -6.86 15.44 32.30
N THR A 152 -7.68 15.12 31.29
CA THR A 152 -9.04 14.60 31.49
C THR A 152 -9.06 13.33 32.33
N ILE A 153 -8.16 12.39 32.04
CA ILE A 153 -8.10 11.10 32.75
C ILE A 153 -7.66 11.31 34.20
N ASN A 154 -6.67 12.18 34.46
CA ASN A 154 -6.25 12.49 35.82
C ASN A 154 -7.37 13.12 36.65
N LEU A 155 -8.18 14.02 36.07
CA LEU A 155 -9.35 14.58 36.76
C LEU A 155 -10.37 13.50 37.12
N LEU A 156 -10.66 12.57 36.22
CA LEU A 156 -11.58 11.47 36.50
C LEU A 156 -11.03 10.52 37.57
N LEU A 157 -9.73 10.21 37.51
CA LEU A 157 -9.07 9.37 38.51
C LEU A 157 -9.11 9.99 39.91
N VAL A 158 -8.94 11.31 40.04
CA VAL A 158 -8.93 12.01 41.34
C VAL A 158 -10.33 12.23 41.89
N ASN A 159 -11.30 12.57 41.05
CA ASN A 159 -12.64 12.96 41.51
C ASN A 159 -13.64 11.79 41.54
N LEU A 160 -13.39 10.72 40.80
CA LEU A 160 -14.34 9.60 40.62
C LEU A 160 -13.69 8.24 40.87
N THR A 161 -12.64 8.18 41.69
CA THR A 161 -11.90 6.92 41.97
C THR A 161 -12.84 5.79 42.38
N ASP A 162 -13.78 6.07 43.29
CA ASP A 162 -14.71 5.07 43.84
C ASP A 162 -15.69 4.51 42.79
N THR A 163 -15.92 5.25 41.71
CA THR A 163 -16.77 4.82 40.59
C THR A 163 -16.00 3.96 39.58
N ILE A 164 -14.68 4.17 39.44
CA ILE A 164 -13.86 3.47 38.45
C ILE A 164 -13.63 2.03 38.90
N LYS A 165 -14.33 1.10 38.26
CA LYS A 165 -14.12 -0.34 38.48
C LYS A 165 -12.77 -0.78 37.91
N GLN A 166 -11.80 -1.00 38.79
CA GLN A 166 -10.46 -1.52 38.48
C GLN A 166 -10.45 -3.03 38.20
N GLU A 167 -11.30 -3.47 37.26
CA GLU A 167 -11.34 -4.87 36.82
C GLU A 167 -10.03 -5.24 36.09
N PRO A 168 -9.58 -6.51 36.11
CA PRO A 168 -8.29 -6.91 35.53
C PRO A 168 -8.08 -6.47 34.07
N HIS A 169 -9.13 -6.49 33.24
CA HIS A 169 -9.07 -6.05 31.85
C HIS A 169 -8.89 -4.53 31.71
N PHE A 170 -9.49 -3.73 32.60
CA PHE A 170 -9.28 -2.28 32.63
C PHE A 170 -7.81 -1.98 32.95
N MET A 171 -7.26 -2.62 33.97
CA MET A 171 -5.86 -2.41 34.40
C MET A 171 -4.84 -2.78 33.31
N GLN A 172 -5.10 -3.86 32.56
CA GLN A 172 -4.28 -4.25 31.42
C GLN A 172 -4.30 -3.18 30.32
N LYS A 173 -5.49 -2.78 29.85
CA LYS A 173 -5.59 -1.71 28.84
C LYS A 173 -4.98 -0.40 29.34
N PHE A 174 -5.20 -0.07 30.61
CA PHE A 174 -4.65 1.15 31.18
C PHE A 174 -3.12 1.12 31.15
N ALA A 175 -2.49 0.00 31.51
CA ALA A 175 -1.05 -0.17 31.41
C ALA A 175 -0.50 -0.14 29.97
N GLU A 176 -1.29 -0.60 29.00
CA GLU A 176 -0.96 -0.59 27.57
C GLU A 176 -0.97 0.82 26.95
N PHE A 177 -1.74 1.76 27.49
CA PHE A 177 -1.92 3.09 26.87
C PHE A 177 -1.56 4.28 27.76
N ALA A 178 -1.46 4.12 29.08
CA ALA A 178 -1.17 5.22 30.00
C ALA A 178 0.29 5.66 29.94
N ILE A 179 0.50 6.98 29.95
CA ILE A 179 1.81 7.57 30.22
C ILE A 179 2.12 7.51 31.72
N LEU A 180 3.39 7.70 32.07
CA LEU A 180 3.94 7.59 33.43
C LEU A 180 3.08 8.37 34.43
N GLU A 181 2.85 9.65 34.17
CA GLU A 181 2.14 10.58 35.05
C GLU A 181 0.72 10.09 35.38
N VAL A 182 0.03 9.53 34.39
CA VAL A 182 -1.35 9.03 34.51
C VAL A 182 -1.37 7.68 35.22
N MET A 183 -0.39 6.80 34.96
CA MET A 183 -0.24 5.54 35.70
C MET A 183 0.10 5.80 37.18
N GLU A 184 0.98 6.75 37.49
CA GLU A 184 1.28 7.15 38.87
C GLU A 184 0.03 7.66 39.59
N SER A 185 -0.80 8.45 38.89
CA SER A 185 -2.07 8.94 39.43
C SER A 185 -3.02 7.79 39.76
N LEU A 186 -3.17 6.80 38.88
CA LEU A 186 -3.98 5.61 39.13
C LEU A 186 -3.44 4.82 40.33
N ILE A 187 -2.14 4.54 40.40
CA ILE A 187 -1.53 3.80 41.52
C ILE A 187 -1.79 4.54 42.84
N ARG A 188 -1.59 5.86 42.85
CA ARG A 188 -1.80 6.71 44.04
C ARG A 188 -3.25 6.72 44.50
N THR A 189 -4.22 6.81 43.58
CA THR A 189 -5.65 6.82 43.94
C THR A 189 -6.15 5.43 44.34
N SER A 190 -5.57 4.38 43.78
CA SER A 190 -5.87 2.98 44.13
C SER A 190 -5.31 2.56 45.51
N GLY A 191 -4.23 3.21 45.96
CA GLY A 191 -3.57 2.92 47.23
C GLY A 191 -3.11 1.46 47.33
N ASP A 192 -3.24 0.86 48.52
CA ASP A 192 -2.79 -0.51 48.83
C ASP A 192 -3.52 -1.61 48.04
N SER A 193 -4.62 -1.27 47.36
CA SER A 193 -5.38 -2.24 46.55
C SER A 193 -4.74 -2.54 45.19
N PHE A 194 -3.81 -1.70 44.73
CA PHE A 194 -3.16 -1.87 43.44
C PHE A 194 -2.09 -2.97 43.52
N CYS A 195 -2.32 -4.07 42.82
CA CYS A 195 -1.37 -5.17 42.71
C CYS A 195 -0.89 -5.34 41.27
N VAL A 196 0.43 -5.27 41.05
CA VAL A 196 1.04 -5.51 39.76
C VAL A 196 1.04 -7.02 39.46
N THR A 197 0.18 -7.42 38.53
CA THR A 197 0.11 -8.79 38.01
C THR A 197 0.97 -8.96 36.75
N ASP A 198 1.33 -10.20 36.42
CA ASP A 198 2.05 -10.51 35.17
C ASP A 198 1.27 -10.08 33.92
N ALA A 199 -0.07 -10.07 33.98
CA ALA A 199 -0.92 -9.58 32.89
C ALA A 199 -0.81 -8.07 32.71
N ILE A 200 -0.75 -7.30 33.81
CA ILE A 200 -0.52 -5.85 33.77
C ILE A 200 0.87 -5.54 33.21
N LEU A 201 1.89 -6.29 33.63
CA LEU A 201 3.25 -6.15 33.09
C LEU A 201 3.30 -6.47 31.60
N SER A 202 2.70 -7.60 31.18
CA SER A 202 2.64 -7.99 29.76
C SER A 202 1.86 -7.00 28.89
N ALA A 203 0.91 -6.27 29.47
CA ALA A 203 0.23 -5.16 28.79
C ALA A 203 1.13 -3.91 28.71
N ALA A 204 1.84 -3.57 29.79
CA ALA A 204 2.81 -2.48 29.79
C ALA A 204 3.97 -2.69 28.81
N THR A 205 4.37 -3.93 28.53
CA THR A 205 5.36 -4.21 27.47
C THR A 205 4.84 -3.91 26.06
N LYS A 206 3.53 -3.69 25.90
CA LYS A 206 2.89 -3.26 24.64
C LYS A 206 2.59 -1.76 24.64
N ASN A 207 3.02 -1.01 25.65
CA ASN A 207 2.89 0.43 25.64
C ASN A 207 3.97 1.06 24.74
N TYR A 208 3.54 1.70 23.66
CA TYR A 208 4.42 2.36 22.68
C TYR A 208 4.63 3.85 22.95
N TRP A 209 3.79 4.42 23.82
CA TRP A 209 3.78 5.85 24.12
C TRP A 209 4.79 6.17 25.22
N ASP A 210 4.93 5.27 26.20
CA ASP A 210 5.79 5.52 27.36
C ASP A 210 6.36 4.24 27.96
N HIS A 211 7.69 4.07 27.89
CA HIS A 211 8.39 2.95 28.50
C HIS A 211 8.63 3.15 30.00
N GLU A 212 8.54 4.37 30.52
CA GLU A 212 8.68 4.65 31.94
C GLU A 212 7.49 4.09 32.73
N THR A 213 6.31 3.94 32.11
CA THR A 213 5.19 3.18 32.68
C THR A 213 5.60 1.74 33.01
N LEU A 214 6.34 1.06 32.12
CA LEU A 214 6.86 -0.28 32.40
C LEU A 214 7.88 -0.25 33.55
N ARG A 215 8.80 0.72 33.58
CA ARG A 215 9.77 0.87 34.68
C ARG A 215 9.09 1.10 36.02
N LEU A 216 8.05 1.95 36.03
CA LEU A 216 7.25 2.22 37.22
C LEU A 216 6.60 0.94 37.76
N LEU A 217 5.98 0.14 36.89
CA LEU A 217 5.28 -1.08 37.30
C LEU A 217 6.23 -2.20 37.76
N LEU A 218 7.50 -2.17 37.33
CA LEU A 218 8.52 -3.11 37.81
C LEU A 218 9.06 -2.75 39.20
N LYS A 219 9.11 -1.45 39.57
CA LYS A 219 9.66 -0.97 40.86
C LYS A 219 9.05 -1.65 42.11
N PRO A 220 7.71 -1.81 42.25
CA PRO A 220 7.10 -2.40 43.44
C PRO A 220 7.49 -3.85 43.74
N ARG A 221 8.09 -4.59 42.79
CA ARG A 221 8.47 -6.00 42.99
C ARG A 221 9.71 -6.22 43.86
N GLY A 222 10.40 -5.17 44.29
CA GLY A 222 11.48 -5.26 45.29
C GLY A 222 12.50 -6.37 44.99
N ASN A 223 12.60 -7.38 45.86
CA ASN A 223 13.52 -8.51 45.73
C ASN A 223 12.96 -9.73 44.96
N GLN A 224 11.69 -9.71 44.53
CA GLN A 224 11.12 -10.76 43.67
C GLN A 224 11.58 -10.53 42.21
N LYS A 225 12.83 -10.90 41.94
CA LYS A 225 13.48 -10.78 40.61
C LYS A 225 13.01 -11.79 39.57
N GLN A 226 12.07 -12.68 39.90
CA GLN A 226 11.58 -13.67 38.94
C GLN A 226 10.49 -13.05 38.06
N ILE A 227 10.89 -12.60 36.88
CA ILE A 227 10.00 -12.29 35.76
C ILE A 227 9.81 -13.58 34.96
N SER A 228 8.58 -13.86 34.54
CA SER A 228 8.25 -15.02 33.71
C SER A 228 8.72 -14.82 32.25
N ASN A 229 9.06 -15.90 31.56
CA ASN A 229 9.33 -15.85 30.12
C ASN A 229 8.12 -15.37 29.31
N ASP A 230 6.91 -15.41 29.86
CA ASP A 230 5.71 -14.86 29.22
C ASP A 230 5.77 -13.33 29.09
N ILE A 231 6.29 -12.64 30.11
CA ILE A 231 6.50 -11.18 30.06
C ILE A 231 7.62 -10.85 29.07
N LEU A 232 8.70 -11.62 29.07
CA LEU A 232 9.81 -11.42 28.14
C LEU A 232 9.39 -11.71 26.69
N CYS A 233 8.59 -12.76 26.45
CA CYS A 233 7.94 -13.03 25.16
C CYS A 233 7.02 -11.87 24.75
N SER A 234 6.28 -11.29 25.69
CA SER A 234 5.42 -10.15 25.41
C SER A 234 6.23 -8.92 25.03
N ALA A 235 7.36 -8.64 25.68
CA ALA A 235 8.26 -7.54 25.35
C ALA A 235 8.95 -7.73 23.99
N ALA A 236 9.56 -8.90 23.78
CA ALA A 236 10.21 -9.25 22.51
C ALA A 236 9.20 -9.41 21.36
N GLY A 237 7.94 -9.67 21.70
CA GLY A 237 6.83 -9.97 20.80
C GLY A 237 5.93 -8.80 20.46
N ALA A 238 6.05 -7.68 21.18
CA ALA A 238 5.10 -6.59 21.12
C ALA A 238 5.15 -5.89 19.76
N ARG A 239 4.10 -6.12 18.95
CA ARG A 239 3.77 -5.40 17.71
C ARG A 239 2.80 -4.26 17.99
N TRP A 240 3.01 -3.12 17.35
CA TRP A 240 2.09 -2.00 17.48
C TRP A 240 0.72 -2.37 16.92
N ALA A 241 -0.31 -2.27 17.77
CA ALA A 241 -1.69 -2.59 17.40
C ALA A 241 -2.34 -1.52 16.50
N GLY A 242 -1.66 -0.39 16.24
CA GLY A 242 -2.20 0.71 15.45
C GLY A 242 -1.98 0.63 13.94
N SER A 243 -1.32 -0.43 13.44
CA SER A 243 -1.05 -0.58 11.99
C SER A 243 -2.31 -0.77 11.13
N GLU A 244 -3.49 -0.91 11.76
CA GLU A 244 -4.78 -1.00 11.08
C GLU A 244 -5.46 0.38 10.91
N TYR A 245 -4.92 1.47 11.50
CA TYR A 245 -5.61 2.77 11.56
C TYR A 245 -4.81 4.00 11.12
N VAL A 246 -3.50 3.91 10.90
CA VAL A 246 -2.71 5.08 10.47
C VAL A 246 -1.55 4.63 9.58
N GLY A 247 -1.60 5.03 8.31
CA GLY A 247 -0.55 4.81 7.31
C GLY A 247 0.64 5.75 7.47
N PHE A 248 1.19 5.85 8.69
CA PHE A 248 2.43 6.56 8.96
C PHE A 248 3.51 5.55 9.31
N GLU A 249 4.27 5.12 8.30
CA GLU A 249 5.55 4.43 8.48
C GLU A 249 6.63 5.47 8.84
N ASP A 250 6.56 6.04 10.05
CA ASP A 250 7.67 6.87 10.54
C ASP A 250 8.62 6.04 11.42
N ASP A 251 9.92 6.23 11.18
CA ASP A 251 11.11 5.56 11.73
C ASP A 251 11.19 5.50 13.29
N TRP A 252 10.33 6.24 14.01
CA TRP A 252 10.31 6.28 15.48
C TRP A 252 9.64 5.04 16.11
N GLU A 253 8.68 4.41 15.42
CA GLU A 253 7.97 3.22 15.91
C GLU A 253 8.90 1.98 15.94
N LEU A 254 9.88 1.96 15.05
CA LEU A 254 10.87 0.89 14.92
C LEU A 254 11.85 0.89 16.11
N ARG A 255 12.27 2.05 16.62
CA ARG A 255 13.34 2.14 17.64
C ARG A 255 12.94 1.70 19.05
N ASN A 256 11.65 1.48 19.33
CA ASN A 256 11.17 1.39 20.72
C ASN A 256 10.93 -0.04 21.24
N SER A 257 10.79 -1.05 20.38
CA SER A 257 10.53 -2.43 20.87
C SER A 257 11.73 -3.07 21.59
N HIS A 258 12.96 -2.79 21.15
CA HIS A 258 14.16 -3.31 21.80
C HIS A 258 14.35 -2.71 23.20
N GLU A 259 14.00 -1.43 23.40
CA GLU A 259 14.13 -0.75 24.70
C GLU A 259 13.25 -1.39 25.76
N ARG A 260 12.01 -1.80 25.42
CA ARG A 260 11.14 -2.52 26.37
C ARG A 260 11.70 -3.89 26.73
N THR A 261 12.25 -4.61 25.75
CA THR A 261 12.92 -5.89 26.01
C THR A 261 14.14 -5.70 26.91
N LYS A 262 14.94 -4.68 26.65
CA LYS A 262 16.09 -4.28 27.48
C LYS A 262 15.68 -3.93 28.90
N ILE A 263 14.61 -3.15 29.09
CA ILE A 263 14.05 -2.85 30.43
C ILE A 263 13.74 -4.15 31.18
N VAL A 264 13.01 -5.07 30.55
CA VAL A 264 12.66 -6.36 31.19
C VAL A 264 13.92 -7.15 31.53
N LEU A 265 14.89 -7.23 30.61
CA LEU A 265 16.15 -7.94 30.83
C LEU A 265 17.01 -7.33 31.94
N ASP A 266 17.08 -5.99 32.04
CA ASP A 266 17.79 -5.29 33.11
C ASP A 266 17.23 -5.65 34.49
N TRP A 267 15.92 -5.94 34.56
CA TRP A 267 15.26 -6.41 35.76
C TRP A 267 15.46 -7.90 36.05
N CYS A 268 15.50 -8.76 35.03
CA CYS A 268 15.75 -10.20 35.22
C CYS A 268 17.17 -10.51 35.72
N GLY A 269 18.13 -9.62 35.46
CA GLY A 269 19.55 -9.83 35.74
C GLY A 269 20.26 -10.65 34.66
N PRO A 270 21.60 -10.77 34.72
CA PRO A 270 22.40 -11.34 33.63
C PRO A 270 22.20 -12.84 33.42
N ASP A 271 21.77 -13.59 34.44
CA ASP A 271 21.69 -15.06 34.41
C ASP A 271 20.31 -15.61 34.02
N HIS A 272 19.38 -14.75 33.59
CA HIS A 272 18.03 -15.19 33.24
C HIS A 272 18.04 -16.05 31.96
N PRO A 273 17.51 -17.28 31.99
CA PRO A 273 17.56 -18.17 30.83
C PRO A 273 16.62 -17.71 29.72
N ILE A 274 17.19 -17.47 28.54
CA ILE A 274 16.43 -17.22 27.31
C ILE A 274 16.02 -18.56 26.71
N ASP A 275 14.71 -18.84 26.66
CA ASP A 275 14.17 -20.08 26.09
C ASP A 275 13.81 -19.96 24.60
N GLU A 276 13.39 -21.08 24.00
CA GLU A 276 12.99 -21.14 22.58
C GLU A 276 11.82 -20.17 22.27
N GLY A 277 10.88 -19.98 23.21
CA GLY A 277 9.72 -19.11 23.03
C GLY A 277 10.14 -17.65 22.89
N VAL A 278 11.00 -17.18 23.79
CA VAL A 278 11.55 -15.82 23.76
C VAL A 278 12.37 -15.61 22.49
N MET A 279 13.21 -16.58 22.10
CA MET A 279 13.98 -16.53 20.86
C MET A 279 13.08 -16.42 19.62
N LEU A 280 11.99 -17.20 19.56
CA LEU A 280 11.03 -17.14 18.46
C LEU A 280 10.38 -15.77 18.32
N MET A 281 10.05 -15.10 19.44
CA MET A 281 9.48 -13.75 19.41
C MET A 281 10.50 -12.72 18.94
N ALA A 282 11.74 -12.79 19.45
CA ALA A 282 12.83 -11.89 19.06
C ALA A 282 13.11 -11.94 17.54
N VAL A 283 13.22 -13.13 16.96
CA VAL A 283 13.56 -13.31 15.53
C VAL A 283 12.37 -13.18 14.59
N SER A 284 11.17 -12.92 15.11
CA SER A 284 9.96 -12.68 14.31
C SER A 284 9.76 -11.18 13.98
N HIS A 285 10.70 -10.32 14.35
CA HIS A 285 10.68 -8.87 14.11
C HIS A 285 11.69 -8.46 13.03
N PRO A 286 11.23 -8.00 11.85
CA PRO A 286 12.13 -7.78 10.74
C PRO A 286 13.14 -6.65 10.93
N HIS A 287 12.80 -5.64 11.73
CA HIS A 287 13.64 -4.46 11.95
C HIS A 287 14.39 -4.47 13.29
N ASN A 288 13.88 -5.20 14.29
CA ASN A 288 14.40 -5.15 15.67
C ASN A 288 15.01 -6.47 16.15
N GLY A 289 14.88 -7.55 15.37
CA GLY A 289 15.36 -8.86 15.79
C GLY A 289 16.86 -8.87 16.07
N SER A 290 17.68 -8.15 15.29
CA SER A 290 19.12 -8.07 15.51
C SER A 290 19.46 -7.33 16.81
N ASP A 291 18.80 -6.23 17.13
CA ASP A 291 19.05 -5.47 18.36
C ASP A 291 18.60 -6.22 19.61
N ILE A 292 17.45 -6.90 19.56
CA ILE A 292 17.01 -7.77 20.65
C ILE A 292 18.02 -8.92 20.86
N LEU A 293 18.48 -9.56 19.78
CA LEU A 293 19.50 -10.61 19.89
C LEU A 293 20.82 -10.08 20.46
N LYS A 294 21.26 -8.86 20.11
CA LYS A 294 22.44 -8.23 20.72
C LYS A 294 22.28 -8.08 22.22
N GLU A 295 21.11 -7.67 22.70
CA GLU A 295 20.82 -7.58 24.13
C GLU A 295 20.86 -8.95 24.83
N PHE A 296 20.41 -10.02 24.17
CA PHE A 296 20.53 -11.39 24.68
C PHE A 296 22.00 -11.86 24.72
N VAL A 297 22.76 -11.65 23.64
CA VAL A 297 24.20 -11.99 23.56
C VAL A 297 25.00 -11.29 24.67
N ASN A 298 24.70 -10.01 24.95
CA ASN A 298 25.38 -9.24 25.98
C ASN A 298 25.17 -9.79 27.41
N ARG A 299 24.10 -10.55 27.65
CA ARG A 299 23.76 -11.10 28.97
C ARG A 299 24.11 -12.58 29.11
N GLN A 300 24.00 -13.36 28.04
CA GLN A 300 24.19 -14.81 28.08
C GLN A 300 25.61 -15.24 27.66
N GLN A 301 26.52 -15.36 28.62
CA GLN A 301 27.95 -15.68 28.37
C GLN A 301 28.20 -17.06 27.75
N ALA A 302 27.27 -18.02 27.91
CA ALA A 302 27.41 -19.39 27.39
C ALA A 302 26.85 -19.58 25.97
N GLY A 303 26.40 -18.50 25.30
CA GLY A 303 25.63 -18.58 24.06
C GLY A 303 24.20 -19.07 24.29
N PHE A 304 23.37 -19.02 23.24
CA PHE A 304 21.99 -19.52 23.28
C PHE A 304 21.86 -20.81 22.47
N VAL A 305 20.92 -21.68 22.82
CA VAL A 305 20.62 -22.86 22.01
C VAL A 305 19.74 -22.44 20.83
N VAL A 306 20.25 -22.56 19.60
CA VAL A 306 19.47 -22.30 18.39
C VAL A 306 18.85 -23.59 17.89
N SER A 307 17.53 -23.71 18.00
CA SER A 307 16.79 -24.78 17.36
C SER A 307 16.54 -24.49 15.88
N ASP A 308 16.27 -25.53 15.10
CA ASP A 308 15.84 -25.39 13.70
C ASP A 308 14.62 -24.47 13.56
N LYS A 309 13.69 -24.49 14.53
CA LYS A 309 12.50 -23.62 14.52
C LYS A 309 12.88 -22.15 14.63
N VAL A 310 13.79 -21.81 15.53
CA VAL A 310 14.29 -20.43 15.71
C VAL A 310 15.01 -19.98 14.45
N LEU A 311 15.90 -20.81 13.91
CA LEU A 311 16.66 -20.48 12.71
C LEU A 311 15.75 -20.31 11.48
N ILE A 312 14.82 -21.23 11.23
CA ILE A 312 13.85 -21.13 10.13
C ILE A 312 12.98 -19.87 10.29
N ARG A 313 12.52 -19.56 11.51
CA ARG A 313 11.72 -18.35 11.76
C ARG A 313 12.50 -17.08 11.46
N ALA A 314 13.75 -17.01 11.91
CA ALA A 314 14.64 -15.89 11.63
C ALA A 314 14.87 -15.76 10.12
N ILE A 315 15.14 -16.87 9.45
CA ILE A 315 15.36 -16.90 8.00
C ILE A 315 14.15 -16.34 7.26
N LYS A 316 12.91 -16.60 7.69
CA LYS A 316 11.71 -16.11 7.01
C LYS A 316 11.40 -14.62 7.22
N ASN A 317 11.80 -14.06 8.36
CA ASN A 317 11.25 -12.80 8.85
C ASN A 317 12.30 -11.77 9.28
N SER A 318 13.59 -12.04 9.13
CA SER A 318 14.67 -11.17 9.62
C SER A 318 15.75 -10.92 8.56
N ALA A 319 16.55 -9.88 8.81
CA ALA A 319 17.75 -9.57 8.03
C ALA A 319 18.89 -10.59 8.24
N LEU A 320 19.85 -10.60 7.32
CA LEU A 320 21.06 -11.42 7.39
C LEU A 320 21.83 -11.27 8.71
N GLU A 321 21.88 -10.05 9.26
CA GLU A 321 22.55 -9.78 10.55
C GLU A 321 21.99 -10.64 11.69
N THR A 322 20.67 -10.80 11.76
CA THR A 322 20.02 -11.69 12.74
C THR A 322 20.49 -13.13 12.58
N ILE A 323 20.58 -13.63 11.34
CA ILE A 323 21.08 -14.99 11.06
C ILE A 323 22.54 -15.13 11.47
N GLN A 324 23.36 -14.13 11.17
CA GLN A 324 24.78 -14.11 11.54
C GLN A 324 24.97 -14.13 13.06
N LEU A 325 24.19 -13.35 13.80
CA LEU A 325 24.19 -13.36 15.26
C LEU A 325 23.80 -14.73 15.82
N LEU A 326 22.77 -15.37 15.26
CA LEU A 326 22.36 -16.72 15.65
C LEU A 326 23.47 -17.75 15.39
N MET A 327 24.06 -17.75 14.20
CA MET A 327 25.10 -18.69 13.84
C MET A 327 26.39 -18.50 14.67
N ALA A 328 26.75 -17.26 14.99
CA ALA A 328 27.96 -16.95 15.76
C ALA A 328 27.84 -17.33 17.24
N ASN A 329 26.64 -17.28 17.81
CA ASN A 329 26.40 -17.46 19.25
C ASN A 329 25.61 -18.73 19.61
N GLY A 330 25.18 -19.50 18.60
CA GLY A 330 24.33 -20.67 18.77
C GLY A 330 25.08 -22.00 19.01
N GLY A 331 26.41 -21.95 19.09
CA GLY A 331 27.27 -23.12 19.21
C GLY A 331 27.56 -23.83 17.88
N SER A 332 28.53 -24.74 17.88
CA SER A 332 28.97 -25.48 16.69
C SER A 332 28.00 -26.57 16.21
N ASP A 333 26.93 -26.83 16.98
CA ASP A 333 26.00 -27.94 16.74
C ASP A 333 24.88 -27.59 15.74
N ILE A 334 24.80 -26.34 15.29
CA ILE A 334 23.83 -25.93 14.27
C ILE A 334 24.16 -26.62 12.96
N LYS A 335 23.30 -27.56 12.55
CA LYS A 335 23.40 -28.25 11.26
C LYS A 335 22.54 -27.52 10.24
N ILE A 336 23.17 -27.03 9.18
CA ILE A 336 22.44 -26.48 8.03
C ILE A 336 21.83 -27.67 7.26
N THR A 337 20.52 -27.82 7.36
CA THR A 337 19.76 -28.88 6.69
C THR A 337 19.16 -28.40 5.37
N ASP A 338 18.77 -29.34 4.50
CA ASP A 338 18.05 -29.03 3.25
C ASP A 338 16.78 -28.21 3.51
N ALA A 339 16.07 -28.50 4.61
CA ALA A 339 14.91 -27.72 5.02
C ALA A 339 15.26 -26.26 5.31
N ILE A 340 16.34 -26.00 6.07
CA ILE A 340 16.81 -24.64 6.37
C ILE A 340 17.16 -23.88 5.08
N LEU A 341 17.84 -24.53 4.14
CA LEU A 341 18.21 -23.93 2.85
C LEU A 341 16.99 -23.64 1.96
N SER A 342 16.02 -24.55 1.89
CA SER A 342 14.77 -24.31 1.15
C SER A 342 14.00 -23.12 1.72
N GLN A 343 13.92 -23.00 3.04
CA GLN A 343 13.23 -21.87 3.69
C GLN A 343 13.96 -20.53 3.47
N ALA A 344 15.28 -20.53 3.27
CA ALA A 344 16.01 -19.32 2.88
C ALA A 344 15.64 -18.80 1.50
N GLY A 345 15.20 -19.68 0.59
CA GLY A 345 14.60 -19.29 -0.67
C GLY A 345 13.22 -18.64 -0.53
N GLU A 346 12.47 -18.92 0.54
CA GLU A 346 11.10 -18.41 0.77
C GLU A 346 11.04 -17.11 1.59
N ASN A 347 12.18 -16.47 1.89
CA ASN A 347 12.17 -15.28 2.74
C ASN A 347 11.54 -14.06 2.03
N ASN A 348 10.49 -13.52 2.63
CA ASN A 348 9.70 -12.42 2.06
C ASN A 348 10.22 -11.02 2.45
N PHE A 349 11.35 -10.94 3.15
CA PHE A 349 11.91 -9.69 3.67
C PHE A 349 12.91 -9.08 2.67
N ASN A 350 12.47 -8.00 2.00
CA ASN A 350 13.18 -7.05 1.15
C ASN A 350 14.59 -7.43 0.62
N GLU A 351 14.68 -7.57 -0.71
CA GLU A 351 15.84 -7.41 -1.62
C GLU A 351 17.15 -8.20 -1.34
N ARG A 352 17.20 -9.12 -0.37
CA ARG A 352 18.45 -9.82 0.00
C ARG A 352 18.35 -11.33 0.18
N LEU A 353 17.35 -11.96 -0.42
CA LEU A 353 17.16 -13.41 -0.48
C LEU A 353 18.45 -14.20 -0.75
N GLY A 354 19.18 -13.81 -1.78
CA GLY A 354 20.42 -14.44 -2.21
C GLY A 354 21.55 -14.28 -1.20
N SER A 355 21.53 -13.26 -0.33
CA SER A 355 22.60 -13.01 0.63
C SER A 355 22.57 -13.98 1.81
N ILE A 356 21.36 -14.34 2.28
CA ILE A 356 21.19 -15.37 3.33
C ILE A 356 21.56 -16.74 2.78
N LEU A 357 21.08 -17.08 1.58
CA LEU A 357 21.42 -18.34 0.94
C LEU A 357 22.92 -18.47 0.68
N VAL A 358 23.58 -17.43 0.15
CA VAL A 358 25.05 -17.38 -0.02
C VAL A 358 25.78 -17.57 1.30
N TYR A 359 25.34 -16.89 2.37
CA TYR A 359 25.95 -17.01 3.69
C TYR A 359 25.86 -18.44 4.27
N LEU A 360 24.66 -19.04 4.24
CA LEU A 360 24.43 -20.40 4.75
C LEU A 360 25.19 -21.46 3.94
N MET A 361 25.22 -21.33 2.62
CA MET A 361 26.03 -22.20 1.75
C MET A 361 27.53 -22.03 2.00
N GLY A 362 27.99 -20.80 2.25
CA GLY A 362 29.39 -20.50 2.57
C GLY A 362 29.85 -21.16 3.88
N ILE A 363 29.04 -21.11 4.93
CA ILE A 363 29.36 -21.74 6.23
C ILE A 363 29.32 -23.26 6.15
N SER A 364 28.38 -23.81 5.40
CA SER A 364 28.28 -25.27 5.19
C SER A 364 29.47 -25.82 4.41
N GLY A 365 30.25 -24.95 3.76
CA GLY A 365 31.35 -25.35 2.87
C GLY A 365 30.87 -26.18 1.68
N PRO A 366 31.76 -26.83 0.91
CA PRO A 366 31.36 -27.72 -0.19
C PRO A 366 30.55 -28.94 0.26
N GLU A 367 30.37 -29.15 1.58
CA GLU A 367 29.61 -30.26 2.16
C GLU A 367 28.08 -30.04 2.14
N TYR A 368 27.56 -28.92 1.62
CA TYR A 368 26.13 -28.77 1.27
C TYR A 368 25.62 -29.80 0.23
N THR A 369 26.47 -30.75 -0.17
CA THR A 369 26.18 -32.02 -0.86
C THR A 369 24.97 -32.82 -0.34
N THR A 370 24.34 -32.44 0.78
CA THR A 370 23.01 -32.97 1.17
C THR A 370 21.88 -32.49 0.24
N LEU A 371 22.06 -31.39 -0.50
CA LEU A 371 21.18 -30.88 -1.57
C LEU A 371 20.96 -31.85 -2.76
N LYS A 372 21.40 -33.10 -2.66
CA LYS A 372 21.15 -34.17 -3.63
C LYS A 372 19.66 -34.42 -3.90
N THR A 373 18.78 -33.93 -3.04
CA THR A 373 17.37 -33.86 -3.39
C THR A 373 17.19 -32.70 -4.39
N LYS A 374 16.84 -33.02 -5.64
CA LYS A 374 16.51 -31.99 -6.66
C LYS A 374 15.41 -31.04 -6.19
N ALA A 375 14.54 -31.46 -5.25
CA ALA A 375 13.39 -30.70 -4.78
C ALA A 375 13.76 -29.33 -4.14
N PRO A 376 14.66 -29.24 -3.13
CA PRO A 376 15.19 -27.98 -2.64
C PRO A 376 15.75 -27.04 -3.71
N VAL A 377 16.52 -27.58 -4.67
CA VAL A 377 17.12 -26.78 -5.73
C VAL A 377 16.06 -26.20 -6.67
N VAL A 378 15.05 -26.99 -7.05
CA VAL A 378 13.92 -26.54 -7.87
C VAL A 378 13.14 -25.42 -7.17
N GLU A 379 12.89 -25.54 -5.87
CA GLU A 379 12.20 -24.48 -5.12
C GLU A 379 13.04 -23.20 -5.05
N ILE A 380 14.35 -23.32 -4.78
CA ILE A 380 15.28 -22.19 -4.78
C ILE A 380 15.26 -21.46 -6.14
N ILE A 381 15.33 -22.18 -7.26
CA ILE A 381 15.24 -21.60 -8.62
C ILE A 381 13.90 -20.88 -8.83
N SER A 382 12.80 -21.52 -8.45
CA SER A 382 11.45 -20.95 -8.55
C SER A 382 11.34 -19.62 -7.80
N GLN A 383 11.93 -19.55 -6.60
CA GLN A 383 11.92 -18.33 -5.79
C GLN A 383 12.91 -17.27 -6.28
N MET A 384 14.09 -17.65 -6.77
CA MET A 384 15.00 -16.74 -7.47
C MET A 384 14.29 -16.04 -8.63
N ARG A 385 13.55 -16.79 -9.46
CA ARG A 385 12.77 -16.24 -10.58
C ARG A 385 11.70 -15.26 -10.12
N LYS A 386 10.99 -15.56 -9.02
CA LYS A 386 9.94 -14.68 -8.48
C LYS A 386 10.51 -13.39 -7.87
N SER A 387 11.66 -13.50 -7.21
CA SER A 387 12.24 -12.40 -6.45
C SER A 387 13.19 -11.49 -7.22
N GLY A 388 13.83 -12.00 -8.28
CA GLY A 388 14.87 -11.27 -8.99
C GLY A 388 16.26 -11.30 -8.34
N ASP A 389 16.45 -11.99 -7.20
CA ASP A 389 17.76 -12.09 -6.54
C ASP A 389 18.50 -13.38 -6.94
N TYR A 390 19.54 -13.21 -7.76
CA TYR A 390 20.29 -14.31 -8.37
C TYR A 390 21.68 -14.53 -7.76
N LYS A 391 22.01 -13.90 -6.62
CA LYS A 391 23.37 -13.95 -6.04
C LYS A 391 23.86 -15.36 -5.71
N ALA A 392 22.95 -16.28 -5.41
CA ALA A 392 23.29 -17.67 -5.10
C ALA A 392 23.42 -18.56 -6.34
N LEU A 393 23.01 -18.11 -7.54
CA LEU A 393 23.09 -18.91 -8.77
C LEU A 393 24.53 -19.40 -9.08
N PRO A 394 25.59 -18.57 -9.00
CA PRO A 394 26.96 -19.05 -9.22
C PRO A 394 27.39 -20.16 -8.26
N LEU A 395 26.89 -20.15 -7.02
CA LEU A 395 27.19 -21.18 -6.02
C LEU A 395 26.44 -22.50 -6.29
N LEU A 396 25.35 -22.46 -7.06
CA LEU A 396 24.66 -23.66 -7.52
C LEU A 396 25.32 -24.25 -8.77
N LEU A 397 25.89 -23.40 -9.63
CA LEU A 397 26.60 -23.79 -10.85
C LEU A 397 28.00 -24.36 -10.57
N ALA A 398 28.80 -23.71 -9.72
CA ALA A 398 30.17 -24.11 -9.42
C ALA A 398 30.36 -25.58 -8.93
N PRO A 399 29.47 -26.15 -8.11
CA PRO A 399 29.51 -27.56 -7.71
C PRO A 399 28.75 -28.52 -8.65
N ASP A 400 28.30 -28.07 -9.83
CA ASP A 400 27.40 -28.83 -10.74
C ASP A 400 26.11 -29.34 -10.06
N LEU A 401 25.61 -28.64 -9.03
CA LEU A 401 24.31 -28.97 -8.41
C LEU A 401 23.15 -28.76 -9.38
N ILE A 402 23.32 -27.80 -10.29
CA ILE A 402 22.43 -27.54 -11.40
C ILE A 402 23.22 -27.55 -12.70
N SER A 403 22.68 -28.21 -13.72
CA SER A 403 23.25 -28.18 -15.05
C SER A 403 22.91 -26.84 -15.70
N ALA A 404 23.93 -26.12 -16.18
CA ALA A 404 23.72 -25.01 -17.11
C ALA A 404 23.30 -25.59 -18.47
N ASP A 405 22.01 -25.89 -18.60
CA ASP A 405 21.38 -26.47 -19.79
C ASP A 405 20.32 -25.53 -20.40
N GLU A 406 19.77 -25.97 -21.52
CA GLU A 406 18.73 -25.25 -22.25
C GLU A 406 17.47 -25.00 -21.40
N GLN A 407 17.06 -25.97 -20.55
CA GLN A 407 15.87 -25.84 -19.70
C GLN A 407 16.04 -24.71 -18.68
N LEU A 408 17.24 -24.56 -18.11
CA LEU A 408 17.54 -23.48 -17.19
C LEU A 408 17.54 -22.12 -17.89
N VAL A 409 18.07 -22.06 -19.12
CA VAL A 409 18.00 -20.87 -19.98
C VAL A 409 16.54 -20.48 -20.25
N GLU A 410 15.69 -21.45 -20.62
CA GLU A 410 14.26 -21.21 -20.86
C GLU A 410 13.50 -20.79 -19.59
N THR A 411 13.96 -21.20 -18.40
CA THR A 411 13.33 -20.81 -17.13
C THR A 411 13.52 -19.32 -16.81
N PHE A 412 14.61 -18.71 -17.31
CA PHE A 412 15.04 -17.35 -17.00
C PHE A 412 15.09 -16.44 -18.24
N THR A 413 14.30 -16.71 -19.27
CA THR A 413 14.33 -15.97 -20.55
C THR A 413 14.24 -14.45 -20.41
N ARG A 414 13.55 -13.94 -19.38
CA ARG A 414 13.34 -12.48 -19.14
C ARG A 414 14.31 -11.86 -18.14
N HIS A 415 15.39 -12.57 -17.78
CA HIS A 415 16.33 -12.13 -16.75
C HIS A 415 17.75 -12.03 -17.31
N ALA A 416 18.08 -10.89 -17.93
CA ALA A 416 19.34 -10.66 -18.62
C ALA A 416 20.58 -10.99 -17.76
N LEU A 417 20.61 -10.58 -16.49
CA LEU A 417 21.73 -10.88 -15.58
C LEU A 417 21.94 -12.39 -15.38
N VAL A 418 20.87 -13.17 -15.29
CA VAL A 418 20.95 -14.63 -15.15
C VAL A 418 21.51 -15.25 -16.40
N LEU A 419 20.97 -14.89 -17.57
CA LEU A 419 21.45 -15.41 -18.84
C LEU A 419 22.93 -15.06 -19.05
N GLN A 420 23.36 -13.85 -18.67
CA GLN A 420 24.78 -13.47 -18.73
C GLN A 420 25.65 -14.41 -17.89
N ILE A 421 25.20 -14.79 -16.69
CA ILE A 421 25.91 -15.75 -15.83
C ILE A 421 25.96 -17.13 -16.50
N LEU A 422 24.83 -17.62 -17.04
CA LEU A 422 24.73 -18.93 -17.68
C LEU A 422 25.63 -19.04 -18.92
N PHE A 423 25.57 -18.07 -19.82
CA PHE A 423 26.39 -18.07 -21.03
C PHE A 423 27.88 -17.85 -20.76
N ARG A 424 28.24 -17.08 -19.72
CA ARG A 424 29.64 -17.00 -19.26
C ARG A 424 30.14 -18.33 -18.68
N HIS A 425 29.27 -19.05 -17.97
CA HIS A 425 29.60 -20.34 -17.38
C HIS A 425 29.70 -21.44 -18.45
N ASN A 426 28.78 -21.45 -19.42
CA ASN A 426 28.77 -22.38 -20.54
C ASN A 426 28.51 -21.64 -21.88
N PRO A 427 29.58 -21.22 -22.59
CA PRO A 427 29.45 -20.49 -23.86
C PRO A 427 28.88 -21.31 -25.02
N THR A 428 28.73 -22.63 -24.87
CA THR A 428 28.16 -23.50 -25.91
C THR A 428 26.64 -23.61 -25.83
N LEU A 429 26.01 -22.99 -24.83
CA LEU A 429 24.56 -22.96 -24.69
C LEU A 429 23.90 -22.30 -25.91
N PRO A 430 22.83 -22.90 -26.47
CA PRO A 430 22.11 -22.27 -27.55
C PRO A 430 21.32 -21.06 -27.04
N VAL A 431 21.30 -19.99 -27.82
CA VAL A 431 20.26 -18.97 -27.69
C VAL A 431 18.99 -19.54 -28.30
N THR A 432 18.04 -19.94 -27.46
CA THR A 432 16.77 -20.52 -27.90
C THR A 432 15.90 -19.48 -28.60
N GLU A 433 14.94 -19.95 -29.40
CA GLU A 433 13.96 -19.08 -30.04
C GLU A 433 13.14 -18.30 -29.00
N THR A 434 12.84 -18.93 -27.85
CA THR A 434 12.12 -18.34 -26.72
C THR A 434 12.88 -17.17 -26.09
N VAL A 435 14.19 -17.34 -25.85
CA VAL A 435 15.06 -16.24 -25.38
C VAL A 435 15.12 -15.12 -26.39
N LEU A 436 15.24 -15.44 -27.69
CA LEU A 436 15.30 -14.44 -28.74
C LEU A 436 13.99 -13.63 -28.87
N HIS A 437 12.84 -14.30 -28.74
CA HIS A 437 11.52 -13.68 -28.71
C HIS A 437 11.35 -12.72 -27.53
N ASP A 438 11.72 -13.15 -26.31
CA ASP A 438 11.69 -12.27 -25.14
C ASP A 438 12.73 -11.15 -25.23
N ALA A 439 13.92 -11.40 -25.79
CA ALA A 439 14.96 -10.40 -26.04
C ALA A 439 14.46 -9.26 -26.93
N GLY A 440 13.61 -9.55 -27.93
CA GLY A 440 12.99 -8.52 -28.75
C GLY A 440 12.19 -7.48 -27.96
N THR A 441 11.76 -7.83 -26.73
CA THR A 441 10.95 -6.97 -25.86
C THR A 441 11.75 -6.20 -24.82
N TYR A 442 12.97 -6.64 -24.50
CA TYR A 442 13.83 -6.04 -23.47
C TYR A 442 15.20 -5.66 -24.07
N ASP A 443 15.54 -4.38 -24.09
CA ASP A 443 16.74 -3.86 -24.74
C ASP A 443 18.05 -4.38 -24.12
N ASP A 444 18.15 -4.41 -22.80
CA ASP A 444 19.29 -4.98 -22.07
C ASP A 444 19.52 -6.45 -22.41
N LEU A 445 18.43 -7.19 -22.62
CA LEU A 445 18.50 -8.60 -22.99
C LEU A 445 18.92 -8.76 -24.46
N MET A 446 18.40 -7.94 -25.38
CA MET A 446 18.83 -7.96 -26.79
C MET A 446 20.33 -7.64 -26.93
N ARG A 447 20.82 -6.60 -26.24
CA ARG A 447 22.25 -6.25 -26.24
C ARG A 447 23.11 -7.40 -25.75
N LEU A 448 22.68 -8.08 -24.69
CA LEU A 448 23.37 -9.24 -24.16
C LEU A 448 23.42 -10.40 -25.16
N VAL A 449 22.30 -10.72 -25.81
CA VAL A 449 22.23 -11.79 -26.81
C VAL A 449 23.16 -11.49 -27.99
N LEU A 450 23.18 -10.26 -28.48
CA LEU A 450 24.08 -9.83 -29.56
C LEU A 450 25.57 -9.91 -29.14
N ASP A 451 25.90 -9.46 -27.92
CA ASP A 451 27.27 -9.53 -27.37
C ASP A 451 27.76 -10.98 -27.27
N ILE A 452 26.95 -11.88 -26.68
CA ILE A 452 27.33 -13.29 -26.48
C ILE A 452 27.49 -14.03 -27.81
N THR A 453 26.68 -13.69 -28.80
CA THR A 453 26.70 -14.36 -30.10
C THR A 453 27.64 -13.67 -31.10
N ASN A 454 28.27 -12.56 -30.71
CA ASN A 454 29.06 -11.70 -31.59
C ASN A 454 28.28 -11.36 -32.87
N ASP A 455 27.05 -10.87 -32.68
CA ASP A 455 26.06 -10.55 -33.71
C ASP A 455 25.63 -11.74 -34.60
N ASN A 456 26.05 -12.99 -34.33
CA ASN A 456 25.70 -14.15 -35.16
C ASN A 456 24.36 -14.81 -34.76
N VAL A 457 23.31 -14.00 -34.60
CA VAL A 457 21.94 -14.47 -34.32
C VAL A 457 21.09 -14.45 -35.58
N THR A 458 20.30 -15.50 -35.76
CA THR A 458 19.29 -15.57 -36.83
C THR A 458 18.03 -14.86 -36.35
N ILE A 459 17.88 -13.59 -36.73
CA ILE A 459 16.65 -12.81 -36.50
C ILE A 459 15.64 -13.20 -37.58
N THR A 460 14.40 -13.50 -37.19
CA THR A 460 13.30 -13.86 -38.10
C THR A 460 12.22 -12.78 -38.10
N GLU A 461 11.33 -12.79 -39.10
CA GLU A 461 10.17 -11.89 -39.13
C GLU A 461 9.26 -12.09 -37.91
N GLU A 462 9.16 -13.32 -37.38
CA GLU A 462 8.37 -13.59 -36.18
C GLU A 462 9.01 -12.98 -34.93
N THR A 463 10.34 -13.01 -34.80
CA THR A 463 11.07 -12.32 -33.71
C THR A 463 10.74 -10.82 -33.70
N VAL A 464 10.73 -10.20 -34.88
CA VAL A 464 10.40 -8.78 -35.04
C VAL A 464 8.93 -8.51 -34.68
N LYS A 465 8.00 -9.38 -35.11
CA LYS A 465 6.58 -9.24 -34.76
C LYS A 465 6.34 -9.38 -33.25
N VAL A 466 7.05 -10.28 -32.57
CA VAL A 466 6.95 -10.47 -31.11
C VAL A 466 7.46 -9.24 -30.37
N ALA A 467 8.61 -8.67 -30.79
CA ALA A 467 9.13 -7.42 -30.25
C ALA A 467 8.09 -6.29 -30.28
N ILE A 468 7.40 -6.13 -31.42
CA ILE A 468 6.39 -5.09 -31.61
C ILE A 468 5.13 -5.32 -30.77
N ARG A 469 4.70 -6.58 -30.61
CA ARG A 469 3.50 -6.93 -29.84
C ARG A 469 3.64 -6.66 -28.35
N TRP A 470 4.84 -6.86 -27.78
CA TRP A 470 5.04 -6.89 -26.34
C TRP A 470 6.00 -5.83 -25.79
N GLY A 471 6.70 -5.05 -26.62
CA GLY A 471 7.48 -3.91 -26.14
C GLY A 471 6.55 -2.90 -25.46
N GLY A 472 6.66 -2.70 -24.15
CA GLY A 472 5.66 -1.96 -23.36
C GLY A 472 5.59 -0.45 -23.65
N ALA A 473 4.61 0.24 -23.05
CA ALA A 473 4.37 1.68 -23.16
C ALA A 473 5.40 2.58 -22.44
N HIS A 474 6.48 2.00 -21.91
CA HIS A 474 7.57 2.73 -21.27
C HIS A 474 8.89 2.23 -21.84
N TYR A 475 9.69 3.18 -22.31
CA TYR A 475 10.89 3.04 -23.11
C TYR A 475 10.59 2.68 -24.56
N GLU A 476 11.05 3.59 -25.42
CA GLU A 476 11.03 3.49 -26.88
C GLU A 476 11.44 2.07 -27.30
N THR A 477 10.98 1.67 -28.47
CA THR A 477 11.29 0.45 -29.23
C THR A 477 12.78 0.18 -29.46
N ILE A 478 13.68 0.41 -28.50
CA ILE A 478 15.13 0.28 -28.60
C ILE A 478 15.51 -1.16 -28.94
N GLY A 479 14.87 -2.18 -28.34
CA GLY A 479 15.09 -3.58 -28.72
C GLY A 479 14.73 -3.85 -30.18
N PHE A 480 13.63 -3.28 -30.66
CA PHE A 480 13.20 -3.35 -32.06
C PHE A 480 14.12 -2.55 -32.99
N CYS A 481 14.54 -1.34 -32.62
CA CYS A 481 15.49 -0.53 -33.38
C CYS A 481 16.84 -1.23 -33.49
N ILE A 482 17.35 -1.80 -32.38
CA ILE A 482 18.57 -2.61 -32.38
C ILE A 482 18.44 -3.79 -33.35
N LEU A 483 17.30 -4.49 -33.36
CA LEU A 483 17.05 -5.56 -34.33
C LEU A 483 17.08 -5.06 -35.78
N MET A 484 16.53 -3.87 -36.05
CA MET A 484 16.50 -3.27 -37.38
C MET A 484 17.88 -2.77 -37.85
N GLU A 485 18.73 -2.30 -36.93
CA GLU A 485 20.11 -1.87 -37.21
C GLU A 485 21.04 -3.02 -37.65
N GLN A 486 20.68 -4.28 -37.38
CA GLN A 486 21.50 -5.45 -37.73
C GLN A 486 21.58 -5.78 -39.24
N ASN A 487 20.94 -4.99 -40.10
CA ASN A 487 20.99 -5.03 -41.57
C ASN A 487 20.90 -6.46 -42.17
N ARG A 488 19.89 -7.22 -41.73
CA ARG A 488 19.63 -8.60 -42.16
C ARG A 488 18.63 -8.63 -43.32
N THR A 489 18.64 -9.73 -44.10
CA THR A 489 17.69 -9.97 -45.19
C THR A 489 16.31 -10.39 -44.63
N LEU A 490 15.56 -9.45 -44.07
CA LEU A 490 14.21 -9.66 -43.56
C LEU A 490 13.16 -9.22 -44.59
N ASP A 491 12.05 -9.95 -44.69
CA ASP A 491 10.88 -9.47 -45.43
C ASP A 491 10.08 -8.47 -44.58
N LEU A 492 10.51 -7.20 -44.66
CA LEU A 492 9.89 -6.10 -43.91
C LEU A 492 8.46 -5.79 -44.38
N GLN A 493 8.07 -6.19 -45.59
CA GLN A 493 6.67 -6.08 -46.04
C GLN A 493 5.79 -7.08 -45.29
N THR A 494 6.28 -8.31 -45.05
CA THR A 494 5.58 -9.30 -44.23
C THR A 494 5.46 -8.85 -42.76
N VAL A 495 6.47 -8.17 -42.23
CA VAL A 495 6.40 -7.57 -40.88
C VAL A 495 5.36 -6.45 -40.84
N TRP A 496 5.43 -5.51 -41.79
CA TRP A 496 4.46 -4.42 -41.95
C TRP A 496 3.02 -4.94 -42.00
N ASP A 497 2.74 -5.88 -42.89
CA ASP A 497 1.44 -6.52 -43.03
C ASP A 497 0.98 -7.23 -41.74
N GLY A 498 1.92 -7.64 -40.90
CA GLY A 498 1.67 -8.31 -39.63
C GLY A 498 1.26 -7.35 -38.50
N ILE A 499 1.85 -6.16 -38.44
CA ILE A 499 1.60 -5.16 -37.37
C ILE A 499 0.12 -4.79 -37.31
N TRP A 500 -0.51 -4.61 -38.47
CA TRP A 500 -1.88 -4.14 -38.57
C TRP A 500 -2.95 -5.21 -38.36
N LYS A 501 -2.57 -6.51 -38.40
CA LYS A 501 -3.52 -7.62 -38.25
C LYS A 501 -3.88 -7.91 -36.80
N ILE A 502 -3.07 -7.47 -35.84
CA ILE A 502 -3.25 -7.74 -34.41
C ILE A 502 -3.25 -6.40 -33.68
N PRO A 503 -4.25 -6.13 -32.82
CA PRO A 503 -4.23 -4.95 -31.97
C PRO A 503 -2.95 -4.95 -31.11
N CYS A 504 -2.06 -4.01 -31.36
CA CYS A 504 -0.84 -3.81 -30.59
C CYS A 504 -0.79 -2.36 -30.13
N GLU A 505 -0.25 -2.10 -28.93
CA GLU A 505 -0.31 -0.75 -28.36
C GLU A 505 0.65 0.25 -29.01
N ASN A 506 1.62 -0.24 -29.81
CA ASN A 506 2.72 0.56 -30.36
C ASN A 506 2.84 0.50 -31.89
N TRP A 507 1.75 0.21 -32.60
CA TRP A 507 1.76 0.19 -34.06
C TRP A 507 2.32 1.50 -34.65
N GLU A 508 2.08 2.66 -34.01
CA GLU A 508 2.55 3.97 -34.49
C GLU A 508 4.07 4.01 -34.53
N ILE A 509 4.74 3.81 -33.40
CA ILE A 509 6.21 3.82 -33.31
C ILE A 509 6.83 2.72 -34.18
N ALA A 510 6.26 1.52 -34.15
CA ALA A 510 6.74 0.40 -34.96
C ALA A 510 6.63 0.69 -36.47
N SER A 511 5.52 1.30 -36.89
CA SER A 511 5.29 1.67 -38.29
C SER A 511 6.19 2.82 -38.74
N GLU A 512 6.39 3.85 -37.92
CA GLU A 512 7.31 4.96 -38.23
C GLU A 512 8.75 4.45 -38.37
N THR A 513 9.21 3.62 -37.44
CA THR A 513 10.55 3.02 -37.50
C THR A 513 10.69 2.14 -38.74
N LEU A 514 9.72 1.27 -39.08
CA LEU A 514 9.81 0.46 -40.30
C LEU A 514 9.97 1.31 -41.57
N LEU A 515 9.29 2.47 -41.63
CA LEU A 515 9.37 3.36 -42.78
C LEU A 515 10.75 4.03 -42.93
N GLU A 516 11.58 4.07 -41.89
CA GLU A 516 12.98 4.51 -41.98
C GLU A 516 13.85 3.48 -42.72
N TYR A 517 13.53 2.19 -42.61
CA TYR A 517 14.33 1.09 -43.16
C TYR A 517 13.78 0.52 -44.47
N THR A 518 12.48 0.68 -44.73
CA THR A 518 11.85 0.14 -45.95
C THR A 518 10.76 1.04 -46.51
N LYS A 519 10.56 0.94 -47.82
CA LYS A 519 9.30 1.37 -48.45
C LYS A 519 8.31 0.22 -48.36
N VAL A 520 7.05 0.54 -48.11
CA VAL A 520 5.97 -0.45 -47.97
C VAL A 520 4.86 -0.14 -48.96
N GLU A 521 4.19 -1.19 -49.41
CA GLU A 521 2.99 -1.08 -50.22
C GLU A 521 1.75 -1.34 -49.37
N ILE A 522 0.68 -0.59 -49.64
CA ILE A 522 -0.62 -0.84 -49.03
C ILE A 522 -1.50 -1.51 -50.06
N SER A 523 -1.81 -2.78 -49.82
CA SER A 523 -2.73 -3.57 -50.64
C SER A 523 -4.15 -3.51 -50.10
N GLU A 524 -5.13 -3.70 -50.99
CA GLU A 524 -6.54 -3.79 -50.59
C GLU A 524 -6.78 -4.97 -49.64
N ASN A 525 -6.07 -6.08 -49.85
CA ASN A 525 -6.12 -7.28 -49.01
C ASN A 525 -5.58 -7.01 -47.59
N LEU A 526 -4.55 -6.16 -47.43
CA LEU A 526 -4.11 -5.71 -46.12
C LEU A 526 -5.24 -4.96 -45.42
N LEU A 527 -5.81 -3.94 -46.07
CA LEU A 527 -6.87 -3.09 -45.51
C LEU A 527 -8.09 -3.91 -45.05
N GLU A 528 -8.48 -4.93 -45.79
CA GLU A 528 -9.58 -5.84 -45.42
C GLU A 528 -9.29 -6.67 -44.16
N ARG A 529 -8.02 -7.06 -43.96
CA ARG A 529 -7.59 -7.88 -42.83
C ARG A 529 -7.30 -7.08 -41.56
N VAL A 530 -7.11 -5.76 -41.67
CA VAL A 530 -6.97 -4.87 -40.51
C VAL A 530 -8.34 -4.72 -39.80
N PRO A 531 -8.42 -4.79 -38.46
CA PRO A 531 -9.65 -4.54 -37.73
C PRO A 531 -10.20 -3.12 -37.97
N LEU A 532 -11.53 -2.98 -38.11
CA LEU A 532 -12.19 -1.66 -38.20
C LEU A 532 -11.97 -0.83 -36.93
N LYS A 533 -12.33 -1.43 -35.77
CA LYS A 533 -12.13 -0.87 -34.43
C LYS A 533 -11.52 -1.93 -33.52
N ALA A 534 -10.63 -1.52 -32.62
CA ALA A 534 -10.14 -2.38 -31.55
C ALA A 534 -9.97 -1.59 -30.24
N LYS A 535 -10.21 -2.25 -29.11
CA LYS A 535 -9.98 -1.70 -27.77
C LYS A 535 -8.55 -2.00 -27.34
N ARG A 536 -7.86 -1.01 -26.76
CA ARG A 536 -6.60 -1.26 -26.04
C ARG A 536 -6.91 -1.90 -24.69
N SER A 537 -5.97 -2.68 -24.17
CA SER A 537 -6.18 -3.43 -22.92
C SER A 537 -6.31 -2.52 -21.68
N TRP A 538 -5.75 -1.30 -21.70
CA TRP A 538 -5.77 -0.31 -20.60
C TRP A 538 -6.47 1.02 -20.90
N ARG A 539 -7.00 1.24 -22.11
CA ARG A 539 -7.83 2.42 -22.44
C ARG A 539 -9.27 1.98 -22.73
N SER A 540 -10.25 2.70 -22.18
CA SER A 540 -11.68 2.44 -22.41
C SER A 540 -12.19 2.89 -23.79
N GLN A 541 -11.36 3.57 -24.58
CA GLN A 541 -11.73 4.15 -25.87
C GLN A 541 -11.38 3.22 -27.05
N GLU A 542 -12.28 3.10 -28.03
CA GLU A 542 -12.05 2.35 -29.27
C GLU A 542 -11.13 3.13 -30.23
N GLU A 543 -10.14 2.45 -30.81
CA GLU A 543 -9.27 3.02 -31.84
C GLU A 543 -9.62 2.49 -33.23
N TYR A 544 -9.62 3.37 -34.24
CA TYR A 544 -9.95 3.09 -35.63
C TYR A 544 -8.71 2.64 -36.42
N TYR A 545 -8.35 1.36 -36.35
CA TYR A 545 -7.08 0.84 -36.88
C TYR A 545 -6.94 0.98 -38.40
N ARG A 546 -8.01 0.72 -39.18
CA ARG A 546 -7.98 0.95 -40.64
C ARG A 546 -7.78 2.42 -40.98
N GLU A 547 -8.46 3.32 -40.27
CA GLU A 547 -8.30 4.76 -40.46
C GLU A 547 -6.89 5.21 -40.09
N ASN A 548 -6.34 4.71 -38.98
CA ASN A 548 -4.96 5.00 -38.55
C ASN A 548 -3.92 4.56 -39.60
N LEU A 549 -4.10 3.40 -40.25
CA LEU A 549 -3.26 2.97 -41.38
C LEU A 549 -3.33 3.95 -42.56
N LEU A 550 -4.54 4.42 -42.91
CA LEU A 550 -4.72 5.40 -43.98
C LEU A 550 -4.15 6.78 -43.60
N LEU A 551 -4.28 7.17 -42.33
CA LEU A 551 -3.71 8.40 -41.79
C LEU A 551 -2.18 8.39 -41.90
N LEU A 552 -1.55 7.28 -41.51
CA LEU A 552 -0.12 7.09 -41.63
C LEU A 552 0.32 7.08 -43.10
N ALA A 553 -0.42 6.39 -43.97
CA ALA A 553 -0.15 6.38 -45.40
C ALA A 553 -0.14 7.79 -45.99
N MET A 554 -1.11 8.61 -45.61
CA MET A 554 -1.16 10.02 -45.98
C MET A 554 0.03 10.78 -45.39
N LYS A 555 0.34 10.64 -44.10
CA LYS A 555 1.47 11.35 -43.45
C LYS A 555 2.81 11.13 -44.16
N HIS A 556 3.05 9.92 -44.68
CA HIS A 556 4.31 9.51 -45.32
C HIS A 556 4.26 9.37 -46.85
N ASP A 557 3.24 9.93 -47.51
CA ASP A 557 3.09 9.91 -48.98
C ASP A 557 3.08 8.50 -49.60
N ILE A 558 2.56 7.50 -48.86
CA ILE A 558 2.45 6.12 -49.33
C ILE A 558 1.23 6.02 -50.28
N PRO A 559 1.38 5.49 -51.51
CA PRO A 559 0.27 5.39 -52.45
C PRO A 559 -0.91 4.55 -51.90
N ILE A 560 -2.12 5.10 -52.03
CA ILE A 560 -3.38 4.42 -51.67
C ILE A 560 -4.13 4.10 -52.97
N PRO A 561 -3.99 2.88 -53.55
CA PRO A 561 -4.52 2.58 -54.88
C PRO A 561 -6.05 2.43 -54.92
N PHE A 562 -6.72 2.31 -53.78
CA PHE A 562 -8.17 2.06 -53.64
C PHE A 562 -8.89 3.25 -52.99
N GLN A 563 -8.75 4.44 -53.59
CA GLN A 563 -9.19 5.70 -52.98
C GLN A 563 -10.69 5.75 -52.60
N GLY A 564 -11.58 5.14 -53.38
CA GLY A 564 -13.02 5.08 -53.07
C GLY A 564 -13.32 4.31 -51.77
N LYS A 565 -12.73 3.10 -51.64
CA LYS A 565 -12.88 2.26 -50.45
C LYS A 565 -12.21 2.86 -49.21
N ALA A 566 -11.07 3.54 -49.40
CA ALA A 566 -10.42 4.30 -48.34
C ALA A 566 -11.33 5.43 -47.83
N MET A 567 -12.02 6.13 -48.73
CA MET A 567 -12.97 7.18 -48.37
C MET A 567 -14.16 6.63 -47.57
N ASP A 568 -14.74 5.50 -47.98
CA ASP A 568 -15.82 4.83 -47.22
C ASP A 568 -15.41 4.57 -45.76
N ILE A 569 -14.20 4.02 -45.55
CA ILE A 569 -13.67 3.73 -44.21
C ILE A 569 -13.45 5.00 -43.39
N ILE A 570 -12.93 6.06 -44.01
CA ILE A 570 -12.69 7.34 -43.32
C ILE A 570 -14.01 7.99 -42.90
N LEU A 571 -15.08 7.85 -43.70
CA LEU A 571 -16.41 8.38 -43.38
C LEU A 571 -17.13 7.62 -42.28
N GLU A 572 -16.77 6.35 -42.04
CA GLU A 572 -17.24 5.56 -40.89
C GLU A 572 -16.47 5.87 -39.60
N SER A 573 -15.39 6.65 -39.68
CA SER A 573 -14.71 7.18 -38.50
C SER A 573 -15.53 8.28 -37.82
N GLU A 574 -15.14 8.71 -36.62
CA GLU A 574 -15.72 9.89 -35.96
C GLU A 574 -14.73 11.07 -35.98
N ARG A 575 -13.83 11.12 -36.98
CA ARG A 575 -12.71 12.07 -37.04
C ARG A 575 -12.78 12.99 -38.27
N PRO A 576 -13.32 14.22 -38.14
CA PRO A 576 -13.51 15.13 -39.29
C PRO A 576 -12.20 15.58 -39.94
N TYR A 577 -11.10 15.64 -39.19
CA TYR A 577 -9.79 16.06 -39.71
C TYR A 577 -9.24 15.10 -40.80
N THR A 578 -9.45 13.79 -40.65
CA THR A 578 -8.95 12.78 -41.59
C THR A 578 -9.59 12.91 -42.98
N ILE A 579 -10.89 13.29 -43.03
CA ILE A 579 -11.64 13.55 -44.27
C ILE A 579 -10.99 14.68 -45.06
N LEU A 580 -10.69 15.80 -44.40
CA LEU A 580 -10.08 16.97 -45.04
C LEU A 580 -8.72 16.63 -45.61
N MET A 581 -7.86 15.98 -44.82
CA MET A 581 -6.52 15.61 -45.23
C MET A 581 -6.53 14.63 -46.42
N PHE A 582 -7.48 13.69 -46.45
CA PHE A 582 -7.62 12.75 -47.55
C PHE A 582 -8.08 13.41 -48.86
N LEU A 583 -9.07 14.31 -48.79
CA LEU A 583 -9.59 15.02 -49.96
C LEU A 583 -8.61 16.06 -50.51
N GLU A 584 -7.80 16.70 -49.66
CA GLU A 584 -6.74 17.61 -50.09
C GLU A 584 -5.68 16.88 -50.91
N ARG A 585 -5.29 15.68 -50.48
CA ARG A 585 -4.28 14.85 -51.15
C ARG A 585 -4.83 14.10 -52.37
N ASN A 586 -6.14 13.83 -52.40
CA ASN A 586 -6.80 13.08 -53.46
C ASN A 586 -7.99 13.87 -54.04
N PRO A 587 -7.74 15.01 -54.73
CA PRO A 587 -8.80 15.92 -55.17
C PRO A 587 -9.73 15.32 -56.23
N HIS A 588 -9.31 14.23 -56.88
CA HIS A 588 -10.05 13.51 -57.92
C HIS A 588 -11.06 12.50 -57.38
N VAL A 589 -11.08 12.24 -56.07
CA VAL A 589 -12.04 11.32 -55.46
C VAL A 589 -13.44 11.93 -55.57
N VAL A 590 -14.36 11.13 -56.11
CA VAL A 590 -15.77 11.48 -56.29
C VAL A 590 -16.58 10.81 -55.21
N MET A 591 -17.46 11.57 -54.56
CA MET A 591 -18.37 11.08 -53.51
C MET A 591 -19.59 10.42 -54.15
N THR A 592 -20.00 9.27 -53.61
CA THR A 592 -21.29 8.64 -53.94
C THR A 592 -22.40 9.16 -53.04
N GLU A 593 -23.66 9.01 -53.45
CA GLU A 593 -24.81 9.36 -52.60
C GLU A 593 -24.79 8.59 -51.28
N ASP A 594 -24.40 7.32 -51.31
CA ASP A 594 -24.30 6.46 -50.13
C ASP A 594 -23.24 6.96 -49.13
N MET A 595 -22.07 7.40 -49.62
CA MET A 595 -21.02 7.99 -48.79
C MET A 595 -21.48 9.27 -48.08
N VAL A 596 -22.20 10.16 -48.79
CA VAL A 596 -22.73 11.39 -48.22
C VAL A 596 -23.84 11.09 -47.20
N VAL A 597 -24.66 10.08 -47.44
CA VAL A 597 -25.67 9.60 -46.49
C VAL A 597 -25.04 9.00 -45.24
N ALA A 598 -23.94 8.24 -45.37
CA ALA A 598 -23.19 7.72 -44.24
C ALA A 598 -22.60 8.86 -43.39
N ALA A 599 -21.97 9.86 -44.01
CA ALA A 599 -21.39 11.02 -43.32
C ALA A 599 -22.42 11.81 -42.48
N LYS A 600 -23.65 11.96 -42.98
CA LYS A 600 -24.75 12.66 -42.26
C LYS A 600 -25.13 12.02 -40.93
N ARG A 601 -24.80 10.75 -40.70
CA ARG A 601 -25.14 10.04 -39.47
C ARG A 601 -24.27 10.48 -38.28
N HIS A 602 -23.16 11.16 -38.53
CA HIS A 602 -22.23 11.66 -37.53
C HIS A 602 -22.42 13.17 -37.31
N LEU A 603 -22.78 13.57 -36.07
CA LEU A 603 -23.03 14.97 -35.71
C LEU A 603 -21.80 15.87 -35.91
N ASP A 604 -20.60 15.31 -35.74
CA ASP A 604 -19.32 16.03 -35.86
C ASP A 604 -18.94 16.39 -37.31
N TYR A 605 -19.70 15.92 -38.30
CA TYR A 605 -19.42 16.13 -39.73
C TYR A 605 -20.26 17.25 -40.35
N TYR A 606 -21.13 17.90 -39.57
CA TYR A 606 -22.04 18.93 -40.05
C TYR A 606 -21.33 20.06 -40.83
N ASP A 607 -20.19 20.52 -40.32
CA ASP A 607 -19.40 21.60 -40.93
C ASP A 607 -18.62 21.17 -42.17
N LEU A 608 -18.52 19.86 -42.45
CA LEU A 608 -17.86 19.29 -43.63
C LEU A 608 -18.85 18.92 -44.73
N MET A 609 -20.16 18.90 -44.45
CA MET A 609 -21.18 18.45 -45.40
C MET A 609 -21.15 19.23 -46.71
N TRP A 610 -20.93 20.56 -46.66
CA TRP A 610 -20.85 21.39 -47.86
C TRP A 610 -19.73 20.93 -48.82
N LEU A 611 -18.57 20.53 -48.28
CA LEU A 611 -17.44 20.04 -49.04
C LEU A 611 -17.75 18.67 -49.65
N LEU A 612 -18.33 17.76 -48.87
CA LEU A 612 -18.73 16.43 -49.33
C LEU A 612 -19.76 16.51 -50.46
N TYR A 613 -20.75 17.41 -50.36
CA TYR A 613 -21.70 17.66 -51.44
C TYR A 613 -21.06 18.25 -52.70
N SER A 614 -20.05 19.12 -52.55
CA SER A 614 -19.34 19.69 -53.71
C SER A 614 -18.55 18.66 -54.52
N LYS A 615 -18.35 17.46 -53.96
CA LYS A 615 -17.63 16.33 -54.57
C LYS A 615 -18.57 15.21 -55.01
N LEU A 616 -19.89 15.36 -54.86
CA LEU A 616 -20.87 14.35 -55.25
C LEU A 616 -20.84 14.14 -56.77
N GLY A 617 -20.73 12.89 -57.20
CA GLY A 617 -20.68 12.51 -58.61
C GLY A 617 -21.97 12.88 -59.34
N GLY A 618 -21.97 14.04 -59.98
CA GLY A 618 -23.06 14.53 -60.81
C GLY A 618 -23.76 15.78 -60.28
N VAL A 619 -23.06 16.92 -60.23
CA VAL A 619 -23.45 18.23 -60.80
C VAL A 619 -22.18 18.97 -61.18
#